data_AF-A0A4Z0BH12-F1
#
_entry.id   AF-A0A4Z0BH12-F1
#
_cell.length_a   1.000
_cell.length_b   1.000
_cell.length_c   1.000
_cell.angle_alpha   90.00
_cell.angle_beta   90.00
_cell.angle_gamma   90.00
#
_symmetry.space_group_name_H-M   'P 1'
#
loop_
_entity.id
_entity.type
_entity.pdbx_description
1 polymer ?
#
loop_
_entity_poly.entity_id
_entity_poly.type
_entity_poly.pdbx_seq_one_letter_code
_entity_poly.pdbx_strand_id
1 'polypeptide(L)'
;MPDLRVLLLMVLLAGSARAEAACTDAFHRSVESRLGTGDAQGHGPDVGSPEWKSAVEFKLGLRGRADVPRRDSQAWCRYIDERLTECSRSSARRAAGQGPSSSRLRQRALRS
;
A
#
# COMPACT_ATOMS: atom_id res chain seq x y z
N MET A 1 26.93 -21.91 15.51
CA MET A 1 25.74 -21.08 15.78
C MET A 1 26.20 -19.64 15.67
N PRO A 2 25.71 -18.84 14.71
CA PRO A 2 26.21 -17.47 14.55
C PRO A 2 25.83 -16.61 15.75
N ASP A 3 26.78 -15.79 16.19
CA ASP A 3 26.72 -14.96 17.40
C ASP A 3 25.57 -13.93 17.34
N LEU A 4 24.98 -13.58 18.49
CA LEU A 4 23.84 -12.66 18.58
C LEU A 4 24.17 -11.26 18.00
N ARG A 5 25.45 -10.87 18.02
CA ARG A 5 25.94 -9.63 17.38
C ARG A 5 25.91 -9.68 15.85
N VAL A 6 26.14 -10.85 15.27
CA VAL A 6 26.06 -11.07 13.82
C VAL A 6 24.60 -11.02 13.35
N LEU A 7 23.68 -11.58 14.15
CA LEU A 7 22.24 -11.47 13.88
C LEU A 7 21.76 -10.02 13.97
N LEU A 8 22.26 -9.26 14.96
CA LEU A 8 21.92 -7.85 15.14
C LEU A 8 22.47 -6.96 14.00
N LEU A 9 23.66 -7.26 13.47
CA LEU A 9 24.21 -6.55 12.31
C LEU A 9 23.36 -6.79 11.05
N MET A 10 22.89 -8.01 10.81
CA MET A 10 22.10 -8.34 9.61
C MET A 10 20.70 -7.73 9.60
N VAL A 11 20.08 -7.52 10.77
CA VAL A 11 18.75 -6.90 10.87
C VAL A 11 18.80 -5.39 10.58
N LEU A 12 19.92 -4.71 10.85
CA LEU A 12 20.06 -3.26 10.65
C LEU A 12 20.25 -2.84 9.18
N LEU A 13 20.86 -3.68 8.33
CA LEU A 13 21.05 -3.35 6.90
C LEU A 13 19.77 -3.50 6.04
N ALA A 14 18.83 -4.35 6.44
CA ALA A 14 17.63 -4.62 5.64
C ALA A 14 16.56 -3.51 5.71
N GLY A 15 16.62 -2.64 6.72
CA GLY A 15 15.64 -1.56 6.93
C GLY A 15 15.82 -0.35 6.00
N SER A 16 17.06 0.02 5.67
CA SER A 16 17.36 1.20 4.85
C SER A 16 17.12 0.99 3.36
N ALA A 17 17.34 -0.23 2.85
CA ALA A 17 17.20 -0.53 1.41
C ALA A 17 15.78 -0.33 0.88
N ARG A 18 14.75 -0.56 1.72
CA ARG A 18 13.36 -0.29 1.37
C ARG A 18 13.03 1.21 1.33
N ALA A 19 13.64 2.00 2.21
CA ALA A 19 13.42 3.44 2.28
C ALA A 19 14.06 4.18 1.08
N GLU A 20 15.25 3.76 0.64
CA GLU A 20 15.88 4.30 -0.57
C GLU A 20 15.14 3.88 -1.85
N ALA A 21 14.65 2.64 -1.92
CA ALA A 21 13.86 2.18 -3.08
C ALA A 21 12.52 2.93 -3.23
N ALA A 22 11.95 3.42 -2.13
CA ALA A 22 10.62 4.02 -2.10
C ALA A 22 10.52 5.41 -2.76
N CYS A 23 11.60 6.11 -3.08
CA CYS A 23 11.51 7.39 -3.85
C CYS A 23 12.05 7.29 -5.27
N THR A 24 12.20 6.08 -5.81
CA THR A 24 12.68 5.88 -7.18
C THR A 24 11.55 6.02 -8.21
N ASP A 25 11.90 6.30 -9.47
CA ASP A 25 10.95 6.24 -10.59
C ASP A 25 10.21 4.90 -10.67
N ALA A 26 10.93 3.81 -10.41
CA ALA A 26 10.35 2.47 -10.37
C ALA A 26 9.25 2.36 -9.29
N PHE A 27 9.49 2.92 -8.11
CA PHE A 27 8.46 3.00 -7.08
C PHE A 27 7.27 3.83 -7.53
N HIS A 28 7.48 5.04 -8.07
CA HIS A 28 6.38 5.91 -8.50
C HIS A 28 5.50 5.24 -9.55
N ARG A 29 6.10 4.55 -10.53
CA ARG A 29 5.36 3.75 -11.51
C ARG A 29 4.59 2.60 -10.87
N SER A 30 5.16 1.96 -9.83
CA SER A 30 4.46 0.91 -9.10
C SER A 30 3.24 1.44 -8.33
N VAL A 31 3.35 2.64 -7.76
CA VAL A 31 2.23 3.33 -7.09
C VAL A 31 1.16 3.68 -8.13
N GLU A 32 1.56 4.24 -9.26
CA GLU A 32 0.64 4.58 -10.36
C GLU A 32 -0.12 3.35 -10.86
N SER A 33 0.57 2.24 -11.09
CA SER A 33 -0.07 0.98 -11.52
C SER A 33 -1.11 0.45 -10.54
N ARG A 34 -1.00 0.76 -9.24
CA ARG A 34 -1.93 0.29 -8.21
C ARG A 34 -3.11 1.22 -8.01
N LEU A 35 -2.90 2.54 -8.15
CA LEU A 35 -3.90 3.56 -7.85
C LEU A 35 -4.61 4.11 -9.10
N GLY A 36 -3.94 4.09 -10.26
CA GLY A 36 -4.39 4.67 -11.52
C GLY A 36 -4.85 6.11 -11.35
N THR A 37 -3.92 7.06 -11.21
CA THR A 37 -4.26 8.47 -10.94
C THR A 37 -4.78 9.23 -12.15
N GLY A 38 -4.66 8.67 -13.35
CA GLY A 38 -5.24 9.21 -14.58
C GLY A 38 -6.77 9.24 -14.60
N ASP A 39 -7.30 10.11 -15.46
CA ASP A 39 -8.74 10.18 -15.74
C ASP A 39 -9.19 9.10 -16.76
N ALA A 40 -10.50 9.01 -17.00
CA ALA A 40 -11.08 8.06 -17.95
C ALA A 40 -10.70 8.33 -19.42
N GLN A 41 -10.00 9.44 -19.70
CA GLN A 41 -9.61 9.88 -21.04
C GLN A 41 -8.10 9.66 -21.29
N GLY A 42 -7.37 9.13 -20.30
CA GLY A 42 -5.94 8.88 -20.40
C GLY A 42 -5.06 10.10 -20.10
N HIS A 43 -5.64 11.19 -19.60
CA HIS A 43 -4.89 12.32 -19.07
C HIS A 43 -4.61 12.06 -17.58
N GLY A 44 -3.33 11.93 -17.25
CA GLY A 44 -2.88 11.80 -15.87
C GLY A 44 -1.79 12.81 -15.56
N PRO A 45 -1.62 13.16 -14.27
CA PRO A 45 -0.46 13.95 -13.86
C PRO A 45 0.82 13.16 -14.12
N ASP A 46 1.90 13.88 -14.42
CA ASP A 46 3.21 13.26 -14.66
C ASP A 46 3.67 12.48 -13.43
N VAL A 47 3.97 11.20 -13.62
CA VAL A 47 4.33 10.29 -12.51
C VAL A 47 5.56 10.83 -11.77
N GLY A 48 5.43 11.01 -10.46
CA GLY A 48 6.48 11.58 -9.60
C GLY A 48 6.38 13.10 -9.39
N SER A 49 5.54 13.81 -10.15
CA SER A 49 5.35 15.25 -10.02
C SER A 49 4.59 15.63 -8.72
N PRO A 50 4.67 16.90 -8.26
CA PRO A 50 3.89 17.38 -7.12
C PRO A 50 2.37 17.19 -7.28
N GLU A 51 1.87 17.33 -8.50
CA GLU A 51 0.46 17.15 -8.89
C GLU A 51 0.06 15.68 -8.75
N TRP A 52 0.93 14.77 -9.22
CA TRP A 52 0.73 13.33 -9.06
C TRP A 52 0.72 12.93 -7.58
N LYS A 53 1.64 13.45 -6.76
CA LYS A 53 1.66 13.18 -5.31
C LYS A 53 0.39 13.67 -4.61
N SER A 54 -0.16 14.82 -5.03
CA SER A 54 -1.47 15.30 -4.58
C SER A 54 -2.62 14.37 -4.96
N ALA A 55 -2.57 13.74 -6.13
CA ALA A 55 -3.57 12.78 -6.60
C ALA A 55 -3.47 11.44 -5.83
N VAL A 56 -2.25 10.98 -5.54
CA VAL A 56 -2.00 9.81 -4.68
C VAL A 56 -2.61 10.02 -3.29
N GLU A 57 -2.35 11.16 -2.65
CA GLU A 57 -2.96 11.49 -1.35
C GLU A 57 -4.48 11.55 -1.40
N PHE A 58 -5.05 12.07 -2.49
CA PHE A 58 -6.50 12.09 -2.69
C PHE A 58 -7.09 10.68 -2.73
N LYS A 59 -6.50 9.79 -3.55
CA LYS A 59 -6.98 8.41 -3.71
C LYS A 59 -6.84 7.57 -2.44
N LEU A 60 -5.84 7.86 -1.63
CA LEU A 60 -5.62 7.20 -0.34
C LEU A 60 -6.38 7.85 0.82
N GLY A 61 -7.17 8.91 0.57
CA GLY A 61 -7.94 9.61 1.61
C GLY A 61 -7.08 10.33 2.64
N LEU A 62 -5.92 10.87 2.22
CA LEU A 62 -4.90 11.43 3.09
C LEU A 62 -4.92 12.96 3.18
N ARG A 63 -5.61 13.64 2.26
CA ARG A 63 -5.62 15.11 2.21
C ARG A 63 -6.10 15.72 3.53
N GLY A 64 -5.38 16.76 3.99
CA GLY A 64 -5.73 17.53 5.20
C GLY A 64 -5.36 16.86 6.52
N ARG A 65 -4.74 15.68 6.48
CA ARG A 65 -4.29 14.99 7.68
C ARG A 65 -2.92 15.49 8.13
N ALA A 66 -2.79 15.78 9.43
CA ALA A 66 -1.55 16.27 10.02
C ALA A 66 -0.45 15.20 10.12
N ASP A 67 -0.81 13.91 10.08
CA ASP A 67 0.15 12.78 10.13
C ASP A 67 0.79 12.46 8.77
N VAL A 68 0.47 13.20 7.72
CA VAL A 68 1.02 12.99 6.38
C VAL A 68 2.32 13.78 6.22
N PRO A 69 3.47 13.12 5.94
CA PRO A 69 4.73 13.82 5.71
C PRO A 69 4.68 14.74 4.49
N ARG A 70 5.62 15.69 4.39
CA ARG A 70 5.72 16.56 3.22
C ARG A 70 5.98 15.76 1.93
N ARG A 71 5.24 16.08 0.86
CA ARG A 71 5.30 15.42 -0.46
C ARG A 71 6.69 15.39 -1.11
N ASP A 72 7.58 16.30 -0.76
CA ASP A 72 8.95 16.37 -1.29
C ASP A 72 9.98 15.60 -0.47
N SER A 73 9.55 14.87 0.56
CA SER A 73 10.44 14.15 1.48
C SER A 73 10.48 12.64 1.22
N GLN A 74 11.60 12.01 1.58
CA GLN A 74 11.69 10.53 1.62
C GLN A 74 10.71 9.91 2.62
N ALA A 75 10.36 10.64 3.68
CA ALA A 75 9.37 10.19 4.65
C ALA A 75 8.00 9.95 4.01
N TRP A 76 7.61 10.75 3.01
CA TRP A 76 6.35 10.57 2.28
C TRP A 76 6.36 9.28 1.47
N CYS A 77 7.41 9.04 0.69
CA CYS A 77 7.58 7.81 -0.08
C CYS A 77 7.43 6.55 0.78
N ARG A 78 8.11 6.52 1.92
CA ARG A 78 8.00 5.42 2.90
C ARG A 78 6.58 5.29 3.44
N TYR A 79 5.95 6.40 3.81
CA TYR A 79 4.58 6.41 4.32
C TYR A 79 3.56 5.85 3.32
N ILE A 80 3.74 6.14 2.03
CA ILE A 80 2.91 5.58 0.95
C ILE A 80 3.20 4.08 0.75
N ASP A 81 4.47 3.66 0.74
CA ASP A 81 4.84 2.24 0.60
C ASP A 81 4.22 1.37 1.70
N GLU A 82 4.29 1.84 2.96
CA GLU A 82 3.71 1.16 4.12
C GLU A 82 2.21 0.93 3.94
N ARG A 83 1.46 1.96 3.54
CA ARG A 83 0.01 1.89 3.31
C ARG A 83 -0.38 0.95 2.18
N LEU A 84 0.37 0.98 1.08
CA LEU A 84 0.12 0.08 -0.04
C LEU A 84 0.46 -1.38 0.31
N THR A 85 1.48 -1.60 1.15
CA THR A 85 1.88 -2.92 1.65
C THR A 85 0.89 -3.45 2.71
N GLU A 86 0.26 -2.59 3.50
CA GLU A 86 -0.83 -2.98 4.40
C GLU A 86 -2.10 -3.34 3.66
N CYS A 87 -2.44 -2.59 2.60
CA CYS A 87 -3.60 -2.89 1.76
C CYS A 87 -3.45 -4.24 1.05
N SER A 88 -2.25 -4.55 0.52
CA SER A 88 -1.98 -5.84 -0.12
C SER A 88 -2.06 -7.02 0.86
N ARG A 89 -1.47 -6.89 2.06
CA ARG A 89 -1.55 -7.91 3.11
C ARG A 89 -2.99 -8.11 3.61
N SER A 90 -3.77 -7.05 3.73
CA SER A 90 -5.17 -7.13 4.17
C SER A 90 -6.07 -7.80 3.14
N SER A 91 -5.84 -7.53 1.85
CA SER A 91 -6.54 -8.22 0.76
C SER A 91 -6.12 -9.69 0.64
N ALA A 92 -4.82 -10.00 0.81
CA ALA A 92 -4.32 -11.37 0.83
C ALA A 92 -4.86 -12.18 2.02
N ARG A 93 -4.92 -11.59 3.23
CA ARG A 93 -5.53 -12.22 4.41
C ARG A 93 -7.01 -12.52 4.22
N ARG A 94 -7.76 -11.61 3.58
CA ARG A 94 -9.17 -11.86 3.23
C ARG A 94 -9.31 -13.01 2.24
N ALA A 95 -8.44 -13.10 1.24
CA ALA A 95 -8.44 -14.19 0.28
C ALA A 95 -8.08 -15.54 0.93
N ALA A 96 -7.12 -15.57 1.87
CA ALA A 96 -6.70 -16.78 2.57
C ALA A 96 -7.68 -17.24 3.67
N GLY A 97 -8.49 -16.33 4.23
CA GLY A 97 -9.46 -16.61 5.29
C GLY A 97 -10.87 -16.98 4.80
N GLN A 98 -11.15 -16.88 3.49
CA GLN A 98 -12.41 -17.31 2.89
C GLN A 98 -12.26 -18.70 2.28
N GLY A 99 -12.30 -19.73 3.13
CA GLY A 99 -12.80 -21.03 2.70
C GLY A 99 -14.28 -20.89 2.28
N PRO A 100 -14.81 -21.79 1.44
CA PRO A 100 -16.19 -21.71 0.98
C PRO A 100 -17.15 -21.82 2.17
N SER A 101 -17.65 -20.67 2.64
CA SER A 101 -18.67 -20.62 3.68
C SER A 101 -19.98 -21.11 3.07
N SER A 102 -20.32 -22.37 3.37
CA SER A 102 -21.66 -22.95 3.20
C SER A 102 -22.68 -22.20 4.05
N SER A 103 -23.03 -20.99 3.62
CA SER A 103 -24.16 -20.23 4.14
C SER A 103 -25.41 -20.63 3.37
N ARG A 104 -25.73 -21.93 3.35
CA ARG A 104 -27.05 -22.44 2.98
C ARG A 104 -27.64 -23.12 4.20
N LEU A 105 -28.22 -22.32 5.08
CA LEU A 105 -29.13 -22.79 6.09
C LEU A 105 -30.32 -21.83 6.15
N ARG A 106 -31.50 -22.44 6.08
CA ARG A 106 -32.85 -21.91 6.34
C ARG A 106 -33.59 -21.36 5.13
N GLN A 107 -34.24 -22.26 4.40
CA GLN A 107 -35.61 -22.00 3.96
C GLN A 107 -36.57 -23.00 4.59
N ARG A 108 -37.67 -22.43 5.07
CA ARG A 108 -38.99 -23.04 5.30
C ARG A 108 -39.13 -24.05 6.44
N ALA A 109 -39.35 -23.47 7.62
CA ALA A 109 -40.39 -23.97 8.51
C ALA A 109 -41.78 -23.69 7.90
N LEU A 110 -42.66 -24.68 7.98
CA LEU A 110 -44.12 -24.61 8.11
C LEU A 110 -44.91 -23.82 7.05
N ARG A 111 -45.49 -24.54 6.07
CA ARG A 111 -46.85 -24.26 5.58
C ARG A 111 -47.46 -25.51 4.93
N SER A 112 -48.44 -26.04 5.66
CA SER A 112 -49.60 -26.88 5.30
C SER A 112 -49.42 -28.02 4.31
#